data_AF-A0A919EF42-F1
#
_entry.id   AF-A0A919EF42-F1
#
_cell.length_a   1.000
_cell.length_b   1.000
_cell.length_c   1.000
_cell.angle_alpha   90.00
_cell.angle_beta   90.00
_cell.angle_gamma   90.00
#
_symmetry.space_group_name_H-M   'P 1'
#
loop_
_entity.id
_entity.type
_entity.pdbx_description
1 polymer ?
#
loop_
_entity_poly.entity_id
_entity_poly.type
_entity_poly.pdbx_seq_one_letter_code
_entity_poly.pdbx_strand_id
1 'polypeptide(L)'
;MSVPGGDGFESAELGFDPDEVVWVRGVDYVGGWRQAKDAGAELVSALAAAGVGTDGVVFAAQSGADGSGLVRLTLPVTSVRALTELVLRAV
;
A
#
# COMPACT_ATOMS: atom_id res chain seq x y z
N MET A 1 27.20 -33.99 -2.28
CA MET A 1 27.07 -32.82 -1.39
C MET A 1 25.70 -32.23 -1.69
N SER A 2 24.73 -32.38 -0.77
CA SER A 2 23.38 -31.82 -0.95
C SER A 2 23.34 -30.40 -0.41
N VAL A 3 22.84 -29.47 -1.21
CA VAL A 3 22.44 -28.13 -0.74
C VAL A 3 21.02 -28.22 -0.17
N PRO A 4 20.81 -27.86 1.11
CA PRO A 4 19.48 -27.86 1.71
C PRO A 4 18.78 -26.51 1.46
N GLY A 5 17.46 -26.57 1.29
CA GLY A 5 16.51 -25.49 1.63
C GLY A 5 16.73 -24.17 0.91
N GLY A 6 16.02 -23.99 -0.20
CA GLY A 6 15.82 -22.68 -0.81
C GLY A 6 14.42 -22.67 -1.37
N ASP A 7 13.45 -22.48 -0.48
CA ASP A 7 12.05 -22.22 -0.77
C ASP A 7 12.05 -21.02 -1.73
N GLY A 8 12.01 -21.34 -3.03
CA GLY A 8 12.03 -20.33 -4.07
C GLY A 8 10.84 -19.44 -3.82
N PHE A 9 11.11 -18.16 -3.61
CA PHE A 9 10.10 -17.12 -3.46
C PHE A 9 9.16 -17.23 -4.67
N GLU A 10 8.00 -17.86 -4.48
CA GLU A 10 6.88 -17.79 -5.40
C GLU A 10 6.33 -16.36 -5.31
N SER A 11 7.05 -15.43 -5.93
CA SER A 11 6.61 -14.08 -6.22
C SER A 11 5.53 -14.19 -7.29
N ALA A 12 4.35 -14.61 -6.86
CA ALA A 12 3.16 -14.68 -7.67
C ALA A 12 2.85 -13.28 -8.23
N GLU A 13 3.08 -13.11 -9.53
CA GLU A 13 2.38 -12.18 -10.43
C GLU A 13 2.14 -10.73 -9.96
N LEU A 14 3.13 -10.14 -9.29
CA LEU A 14 3.26 -8.68 -9.19
C LEU A 14 4.52 -8.33 -9.97
N GLY A 15 4.36 -7.65 -11.10
CA GLY A 15 5.46 -7.30 -12.01
C GLY A 15 6.70 -6.85 -11.25
N PHE A 16 7.75 -7.65 -11.32
CA PHE A 16 9.05 -7.34 -10.74
C PHE A 16 9.69 -6.25 -11.60
N ASP A 17 9.70 -5.01 -11.12
CA ASP A 17 10.47 -3.94 -11.74
C ASP A 17 11.88 -3.93 -11.12
N PRO A 18 12.93 -4.30 -11.89
CA PRO A 18 14.30 -4.32 -11.38
C PRO A 18 14.79 -2.94 -10.89
N ASP A 19 14.24 -1.85 -11.41
CA ASP A 19 14.61 -0.49 -10.99
C ASP A 19 13.96 -0.09 -9.65
N GLU A 20 12.88 -0.76 -9.22
CA GLU A 20 12.27 -0.58 -7.88
C GLU A 20 13.07 -1.28 -6.77
N VAL A 21 14.00 -2.17 -7.11
CA VAL A 21 14.74 -3.01 -6.15
C VAL A 21 16.18 -2.56 -5.91
N VAL A 22 16.66 -1.57 -6.67
CA VAL A 22 18.00 -1.01 -6.50
C VAL A 22 17.99 0.06 -5.41
N TRP A 23 18.60 -0.26 -4.27
CA TRP A 23 18.81 0.71 -3.21
C TRP A 23 19.76 1.83 -3.66
N VAL A 24 19.24 3.05 -3.78
CA VAL A 24 20.05 4.24 -4.10
C VAL A 24 20.53 4.91 -2.82
N ARG A 25 21.84 5.10 -2.69
CA ARG A 25 22.43 5.79 -1.54
C ARG A 25 21.96 7.26 -1.51
N GLY A 26 21.52 7.72 -0.34
CA GLY A 26 21.06 9.10 -0.13
C GLY A 26 19.55 9.31 -0.29
N VAL A 27 18.82 8.30 -0.76
CA VAL A 27 17.36 8.33 -0.83
C VAL A 27 16.75 7.86 0.51
N ASP A 28 15.82 8.63 1.04
CA ASP A 28 15.16 8.34 2.32
C ASP A 28 13.94 7.42 2.14
N TYR A 29 14.21 6.16 1.80
CA TYR A 29 13.16 5.15 1.66
C TYR A 29 12.37 4.91 2.95
N VAL A 30 13.02 5.03 4.12
CA VAL A 30 12.34 4.80 5.41
C VAL A 30 11.39 5.96 5.73
N GLY A 31 11.79 7.20 5.42
CA GLY A 31 10.94 8.38 5.52
C GLY A 31 9.72 8.27 4.62
N GLY A 32 9.91 7.89 3.35
CA GLY A 32 8.80 7.64 2.40
C GLY A 32 7.82 6.59 2.92
N TRP A 33 8.33 5.45 3.41
CA TRP A 33 7.49 4.36 3.91
C TRP A 33 6.71 4.77 5.15
N ARG A 34 7.32 5.54 6.06
CA ARG A 34 6.63 6.08 7.26
C ARG A 34 5.51 7.02 6.86
N GLN A 35 5.76 7.96 5.94
CA GLN A 35 4.70 8.84 5.43
C GLN A 35 3.55 8.05 4.82
N ALA A 36 3.85 7.04 4.00
CA ALA A 36 2.82 6.17 3.43
C ALA A 36 2.04 5.39 4.48
N LYS A 37 2.72 4.89 5.51
CA LYS A 37 2.07 4.18 6.62
C LYS A 37 1.11 5.08 7.39
N ASP A 38 1.55 6.29 7.73
CA ASP A 38 0.75 7.25 8.48
C ASP A 38 -0.45 7.70 7.64
N ALA A 39 -0.24 8.06 6.37
CA ALA A 39 -1.31 8.44 5.45
C ALA A 39 -2.34 7.32 5.23
N GLY A 40 -1.89 6.05 5.12
CA GLY A 40 -2.78 4.90 5.00
C GLY A 40 -3.65 4.70 6.24
N ALA A 41 -3.06 4.85 7.44
CA ALA A 41 -3.80 4.77 8.70
C ALA A 41 -4.81 5.92 8.85
N GLU A 42 -4.42 7.15 8.50
CA GLU A 42 -5.29 8.32 8.49
C GLU A 42 -6.49 8.12 7.54
N LEU A 43 -6.26 7.61 6.34
CA LEU A 43 -7.31 7.33 5.38
C LEU A 43 -8.32 6.31 5.93
N VAL A 44 -7.86 5.19 6.50
CA VAL A 44 -8.77 4.18 7.08
C VAL A 44 -9.58 4.79 8.24
N SER A 45 -8.95 5.60 9.08
CA SER A 45 -9.65 6.31 10.15
C SER A 45 -10.71 7.27 9.60
N ALA A 46 -10.39 8.01 8.54
CA ALA A 46 -11.31 8.94 7.90
C ALA A 46 -12.50 8.23 7.25
N LEU A 47 -12.28 7.08 6.60
CA LEU A 47 -13.33 6.24 6.03
C LEU A 47 -14.29 5.76 7.13
N ALA A 48 -13.75 5.26 8.25
CA ALA A 48 -14.56 4.84 9.38
C ALA A 48 -15.38 6.00 9.97
N ALA A 49 -14.76 7.17 10.15
CA ALA A 49 -15.45 8.37 10.64
C ALA A 49 -16.55 8.87 9.70
N ALA A 50 -16.39 8.65 8.40
CA ALA A 50 -17.38 8.97 7.37
C ALA A 50 -18.49 7.91 7.22
N GLY A 51 -18.47 6.84 8.01
CA GLY A 51 -19.45 5.75 7.97
C GLY A 51 -19.23 4.76 6.82
N VAL A 52 -18.07 4.79 6.16
CA VAL A 52 -17.69 3.76 5.18
C VAL A 52 -17.22 2.53 5.95
N GLY A 53 -17.85 1.38 5.68
CA GLY A 53 -17.45 0.11 6.29
C GLY A 53 -15.99 -0.22 5.98
N THR A 54 -15.18 -0.40 7.03
CA THR A 54 -13.75 -0.71 6.93
C THR A 54 -13.44 -2.21 7.05
N ASP A 55 -14.47 -3.05 7.24
CA ASP A 55 -14.31 -4.50 7.25
C ASP A 55 -13.74 -4.98 5.91
N GLY A 56 -12.56 -5.61 5.95
CA GLY A 56 -11.87 -6.08 4.75
C GLY A 56 -11.13 -5.01 3.96
N VAL A 57 -11.05 -3.77 4.47
CA VAL A 57 -10.14 -2.75 3.93
C VAL A 57 -8.71 -3.07 4.36
N VAL A 58 -7.82 -3.22 3.39
CA VAL A 58 -6.40 -3.48 3.61
C VAL A 58 -5.59 -2.42 2.88
N PHE A 59 -4.54 -1.92 3.52
CA PHE A 59 -3.56 -1.08 2.84
C PHE A 59 -2.14 -1.61 3.06
N ALA A 60 -1.28 -1.36 2.07
CA ALA A 60 0.15 -1.59 2.15
C ALA A 60 0.88 -0.28 1.91
N ALA A 61 1.79 0.06 2.82
CA ALA A 61 2.70 1.18 2.68
C ALA A 61 3.98 0.71 1.98
N GLN A 62 4.40 1.46 0.97
CA GLN A 62 5.60 1.22 0.17
C GLN A 62 6.35 2.53 -0.01
N SER A 63 7.61 2.44 -0.42
CA SER A 63 8.37 3.57 -0.92
C SER A 63 8.65 3.38 -2.39
N GLY A 64 8.47 4.42 -3.19
CA GLY A 64 8.88 4.44 -4.58
C GLY A 64 10.40 4.44 -4.72
N ALA A 65 10.89 4.20 -5.94
CA ALA A 65 12.31 4.19 -6.26
C ALA A 65 13.02 5.52 -5.94
N ASP A 66 12.29 6.63 -5.94
CA ASP A 66 12.74 7.98 -5.58
C ASP A 66 12.63 8.29 -4.07
N GLY A 67 12.17 7.34 -3.26
CA GLY A 67 11.93 7.51 -1.82
C GLY A 67 10.58 8.14 -1.47
N SER A 68 9.71 8.40 -2.45
CA SER A 68 8.34 8.89 -2.18
C SER A 68 7.49 7.84 -1.47
N GLY A 69 6.56 8.26 -0.62
CA GLY A 69 5.62 7.35 0.02
C GLY A 69 4.47 6.95 -0.91
N LEU A 70 4.20 5.65 -1.01
CA LEU A 70 3.12 5.09 -1.83
C LEU A 70 2.19 4.22 -0.98
N VAL A 71 0.88 4.37 -1.16
CA VAL A 71 -0.13 3.55 -0.48
C VAL A 71 -0.91 2.73 -1.51
N ARG A 72 -0.89 1.42 -1.36
CA ARG A 72 -1.75 0.50 -2.13
C ARG A 72 -2.94 0.11 -1.26
N LEU A 73 -4.15 0.37 -1.74
CA LEU A 73 -5.38 -0.04 -1.06
C LEU A 73 -6.05 -1.21 -1.78
N THR A 74 -6.61 -2.11 -0.98
CA THR A 74 -7.61 -3.09 -1.40
C THR A 74 -8.89 -2.82 -0.62
N LEU A 75 -9.96 -2.55 -1.36
CA LEU A 75 -11.26 -2.20 -0.82
C LEU A 75 -12.30 -3.20 -1.32
N PRO A 76 -13.20 -3.70 -0.45
CA PRO A 76 -14.39 -4.40 -0.90
C PRO A 76 -15.25 -3.50 -1.79
N VAL A 77 -15.96 -4.10 -2.76
CA VAL A 77 -16.81 -3.37 -3.70
C VAL A 77 -17.86 -2.51 -2.98
N THR A 78 -18.39 -2.98 -1.85
CA THR A 78 -19.33 -2.23 -1.01
C THR A 78 -18.70 -0.95 -0.45
N SER A 79 -17.49 -1.03 0.09
CA SER A 79 -16.73 0.12 0.60
C SER A 79 -16.37 1.09 -0.53
N VAL A 80 -16.04 0.59 -1.73
CA VAL A 80 -15.79 1.45 -2.91
C VAL A 80 -17.05 2.24 -3.29
N ARG A 81 -18.22 1.62 -3.29
CA ARG A 81 -19.49 2.32 -3.58
C ARG A 81 -19.81 3.39 -2.54
N ALA A 82 -19.71 3.05 -1.26
CA ALA A 82 -19.93 4.00 -0.17
C ALA A 82 -18.94 5.19 -0.22
N LEU A 83 -17.66 4.91 -0.52
CA LEU A 83 -16.67 5.96 -0.75
C LEU A 83 -17.02 6.85 -1.95
N THR A 84 -17.50 6.26 -3.05
CA THR A 84 -17.90 7.02 -4.24
C THR A 84 -19.05 7.98 -3.91
N GLU A 85 -20.06 7.51 -3.18
CA GLU A 85 -21.18 8.35 -2.72
C GLU A 85 -20.70 9.48 -1.80
N LEU A 86 -19.78 9.18 -0.89
CA LEU A 86 -19.18 10.17 0.01
C LEU A 86 -18.47 11.27 -0.78
N VAL A 87 -17.66 10.92 -1.78
CA VAL A 87 -16.93 11.87 -2.62
C VAL A 87 -17.90 12.74 -3.43
N LEU A 88 -18.92 12.14 -4.04
CA LEU A 88 -19.91 12.89 -4.82
C LEU A 88 -20.74 13.86 -3.99
N ARG A 89 -20.92 13.59 -2.68
CA ARG A 89 -21.62 14.48 -1.76
C ARG A 89 -20.76 15.66 -1.28
N ALA A 90 -19.44 15.50 -1.30
CA ALA A 90 -18.49 16.50 -0.83
C ALA A 90 -18.15 17.57 -1.89
N VAL A 91 -18.55 17.34 -3.15
CA VAL A 91 -18.39 18.24 -4.31
C VAL A 91 -19.66 19.06 -4.51
#